data_AF-A0A7L8S0C9-F1
#
_entry.id   AF-A0A7L8S0C9-F1
#
_cell.length_a   1.000
_cell.length_b   1.000
_cell.length_c   1.000
_cell.angle_alpha   90.00
_cell.angle_beta   90.00
_cell.angle_gamma   90.00
#
_symmetry.space_group_name_H-M   'P 1'
#
loop_
_entity.id
_entity.type
_entity.pdbx_description
1 polymer ?
#
loop_
_entity_poly.entity_id
_entity_poly.type
_entity_poly.pdbx_seq_one_letter_code
_entity_poly.pdbx_strand_id
1 'polypeptide(L)'
;MTDTERKLGEFGFAGDDHVVPFQVEPLDVRGRTVQLGPLLDQILGRHDYPEPVARLLAEACVVTVLLGTSLKFEGKFIFQTRTDGPVDMLVADFTTPHSLRAYARFDADRVDAAIEAGMTAPEDLLGSGVLALTIDQGEHTQRYQGIVELNGITLEEAARAYFRQSEQIPTEVKLSVAKLVLPAEGGPREHWRAGGLLAQFLPDSPERRRVADIHGGDGDERDIAVHPDDNSWQELLALVGTIEPTELIDPTVGTERLLYRLFHEHGVVVYDGVRVVDECSCSGQKIKGILQGFTAEEITDSVEDGVIRVACEFCSKSYEFDPAEFAPVQ
;
A
#
# COMPACT_ATOMS: atom_id res chain seq x y z
N MET A 1 -27.68 -3.30 -11.73
CA MET A 1 -28.52 -4.35 -11.12
C MET A 1 -27.70 -5.61 -10.97
N THR A 2 -27.14 -5.79 -9.79
CA THR A 2 -26.94 -7.09 -9.15
C THR A 2 -26.89 -6.78 -7.67
N ASP A 3 -28.09 -6.58 -7.13
CA ASP A 3 -28.36 -6.66 -5.71
C ASP A 3 -27.90 -8.05 -5.27
N THR A 4 -26.75 -8.11 -4.61
CA THR A 4 -26.17 -9.37 -4.13
C THR A 4 -26.69 -9.53 -2.71
N GLU A 5 -27.88 -10.11 -2.62
CA GLU A 5 -28.57 -10.41 -1.38
C GLU A 5 -27.70 -11.37 -0.55
N ARG A 6 -27.04 -10.81 0.48
CA ARG A 6 -26.06 -11.49 1.33
C ARG A 6 -26.68 -12.72 1.99
N LYS A 7 -26.07 -13.91 1.81
CA LYS A 7 -26.59 -15.18 2.36
C LYS A 7 -25.83 -15.65 3.60
N LEU A 8 -26.54 -16.31 4.50
CA LEU A 8 -25.96 -16.97 5.67
C LEU A 8 -24.96 -18.05 5.20
N GLY A 9 -23.67 -17.87 5.50
CA GLY A 9 -22.58 -18.73 5.02
C GLY A 9 -21.62 -18.05 4.02
N GLU A 10 -21.88 -16.81 3.62
CA GLU A 10 -20.91 -15.99 2.88
C GLU A 10 -19.80 -15.49 3.82
N PHE A 11 -18.54 -15.60 3.40
CA PHE A 11 -17.35 -15.25 4.17
C PHE A 11 -17.07 -13.73 4.05
N GLY A 12 -17.12 -13.01 5.18
CA GLY A 12 -16.89 -11.55 5.25
C GLY A 12 -18.06 -10.73 4.70
N PHE A 13 -18.43 -9.64 5.37
CA PHE A 13 -19.51 -8.75 4.89
C PHE A 13 -19.05 -7.87 3.71
N ALA A 14 -17.76 -7.57 3.68
CA ALA A 14 -17.12 -6.76 2.64
C ALA A 14 -16.54 -7.61 1.49
N GLY A 15 -16.03 -8.82 1.78
CA GLY A 15 -15.34 -9.66 0.80
C GLY A 15 -13.96 -9.13 0.39
N ASP A 16 -13.34 -9.76 -0.61
CA ASP A 16 -12.03 -9.35 -1.11
C ASP A 16 -12.05 -7.93 -1.70
N ASP A 17 -10.89 -7.29 -1.67
CA ASP A 17 -10.61 -5.95 -2.20
C ASP A 17 -11.42 -4.83 -1.51
N HIS A 18 -11.85 -5.04 -0.27
CA HIS A 18 -12.51 -4.02 0.54
C HIS A 18 -11.69 -3.65 1.76
N VAL A 19 -11.46 -2.35 1.95
CA VAL A 19 -10.90 -1.84 3.20
C VAL A 19 -12.02 -1.63 4.19
N VAL A 20 -11.93 -2.28 5.32
CA VAL A 20 -12.93 -2.25 6.38
C VAL A 20 -12.40 -1.43 7.56
N PRO A 21 -12.96 -0.24 7.83
CA PRO A 21 -12.67 0.50 9.05
C PRO A 21 -13.30 -0.17 10.26
N PHE A 22 -12.63 -0.09 11.40
CA PHE A 22 -13.16 -0.59 12.67
C PHE A 22 -12.75 0.31 13.83
N GLN A 23 -13.46 0.16 14.96
CA GLN A 23 -13.14 0.80 16.22
C GLN A 23 -13.34 -0.17 17.38
N VAL A 24 -12.45 -0.10 18.36
CA VAL A 24 -12.56 -0.81 19.64
C VAL A 24 -12.59 0.25 20.73
N GLU A 25 -13.80 0.68 21.09
CA GLU A 25 -14.02 1.79 22.03
C GLU A 25 -13.31 1.60 23.38
N PRO A 26 -13.38 0.44 24.05
CA PRO A 26 -12.74 0.28 25.35
C PRO A 26 -11.21 0.37 25.33
N LEU A 27 -10.59 0.17 24.15
CA LEU A 27 -9.15 0.28 23.97
C LEU A 27 -8.71 1.62 23.38
N ASP A 28 -9.65 2.55 23.11
CA ASP A 28 -9.39 3.79 22.37
C ASP A 28 -8.67 3.55 21.03
N VAL A 29 -9.00 2.45 20.34
CA VAL A 29 -8.36 2.05 19.09
C VAL A 29 -9.27 2.26 17.91
N ARG A 30 -8.73 2.85 16.84
CA ARG A 30 -9.33 2.82 15.51
C ARG A 30 -8.38 2.16 14.55
N GLY A 31 -8.92 1.47 13.56
CA GLY A 31 -8.08 0.78 12.61
C GLY A 31 -8.78 0.54 11.28
N ARG A 32 -8.01 -0.05 10.38
CA ARG A 32 -8.45 -0.53 9.09
C ARG A 32 -7.83 -1.87 8.83
N THR A 33 -8.56 -2.71 8.12
CA THR A 33 -8.04 -3.99 7.69
C THR A 33 -8.58 -4.30 6.29
N VAL A 34 -7.78 -5.01 5.52
CA VAL A 34 -8.04 -5.26 4.11
C VAL A 34 -7.52 -6.65 3.76
N GLN A 35 -8.24 -7.32 2.86
CA GLN A 35 -7.76 -8.51 2.15
C GLN A 35 -7.84 -8.20 0.67
N LEU A 36 -6.70 -8.13 -0.01
CA LEU A 36 -6.59 -7.94 -1.45
C LEU A 36 -6.40 -9.31 -2.11
N GLY A 37 -7.14 -9.54 -3.20
CA GLY A 37 -7.08 -10.78 -3.97
C GLY A 37 -7.18 -10.52 -5.47
N PRO A 38 -8.39 -10.51 -6.07
CA PRO A 38 -8.57 -10.26 -7.50
C PRO A 38 -7.89 -8.98 -8.00
N LEU A 39 -7.85 -7.91 -7.18
CA LEU A 39 -7.11 -6.69 -7.48
C LEU A 39 -5.61 -6.94 -7.68
N LEU A 40 -4.98 -7.74 -6.83
CA LEU A 40 -3.55 -8.05 -6.94
C LEU A 40 -3.25 -8.91 -8.16
N ASP A 41 -4.09 -9.89 -8.46
CA ASP A 41 -3.94 -10.69 -9.69
C ASP A 41 -3.94 -9.79 -10.95
N GLN A 42 -4.76 -8.73 -10.96
CA GLN A 42 -4.79 -7.76 -12.06
C GLN A 42 -3.54 -6.88 -12.13
N ILE A 43 -3.09 -6.33 -11.00
CA ILE A 43 -1.92 -5.45 -10.95
C ILE A 43 -0.65 -6.24 -11.28
N LEU A 44 -0.45 -7.38 -10.62
CA LEU A 44 0.75 -8.21 -10.74
C LEU A 44 0.79 -8.96 -12.07
N GLY A 45 -0.35 -9.39 -12.60
CA GLY A 45 -0.40 -10.16 -13.86
C GLY A 45 -0.10 -9.36 -15.14
N ARG A 46 0.06 -8.02 -15.04
CA ARG A 46 0.43 -7.15 -16.17
C ARG A 46 1.91 -7.17 -16.50
N HIS A 47 2.71 -7.62 -15.55
CA HIS A 47 4.17 -7.60 -15.60
C HIS A 47 4.67 -8.98 -15.21
N ASP A 48 5.69 -9.50 -15.89
CA ASP A 48 6.24 -10.82 -15.61
C ASP A 48 7.19 -10.78 -14.41
N TYR A 49 6.65 -10.42 -13.24
CA TYR A 49 7.43 -10.25 -12.02
C TYR A 49 7.89 -11.61 -11.47
N PRO A 50 9.18 -11.77 -11.12
CA PRO A 50 9.62 -12.87 -10.27
C PRO A 50 8.84 -12.88 -8.96
N GLU A 51 8.57 -14.07 -8.41
CA GLU A 51 7.72 -14.23 -7.22
C GLU A 51 8.12 -13.33 -6.04
N PRO A 52 9.42 -13.16 -5.69
CA PRO A 52 9.81 -12.26 -4.61
C PRO A 52 9.48 -10.78 -4.89
N VAL A 53 9.61 -10.33 -6.13
CA VAL A 53 9.26 -8.96 -6.54
C VAL A 53 7.76 -8.74 -6.49
N ALA A 54 6.98 -9.71 -6.98
CA ALA A 54 5.52 -9.67 -6.92
C ALA A 54 5.01 -9.63 -5.47
N ARG A 55 5.62 -10.41 -4.58
CA ARG A 55 5.32 -10.41 -3.14
C ARG A 55 5.59 -9.03 -2.52
N LEU A 56 6.76 -8.47 -2.77
CA LEU A 56 7.16 -7.16 -2.26
C LEU A 56 6.23 -6.05 -2.76
N LEU A 57 5.86 -6.07 -4.05
CA LEU A 57 4.90 -5.11 -4.62
C LEU A 57 3.50 -5.26 -3.99
N ALA A 58 3.06 -6.48 -3.70
CA ALA A 58 1.80 -6.72 -3.00
C ALA A 58 1.80 -6.16 -1.57
N GLU A 59 2.91 -6.29 -0.82
CA GLU A 59 3.04 -5.64 0.49
C GLU A 59 2.91 -4.11 0.38
N ALA A 60 3.58 -3.50 -0.61
CA ALA A 60 3.47 -2.08 -0.89
C ALA A 60 2.02 -1.66 -1.23
N CYS A 61 1.29 -2.47 -2.00
CA CYS A 61 -0.14 -2.26 -2.26
C CYS A 61 -0.97 -2.23 -0.97
N VAL A 62 -0.79 -3.20 -0.07
CA VAL A 62 -1.54 -3.27 1.19
C VAL A 62 -1.23 -2.06 2.07
N VAL A 63 0.04 -1.71 2.25
CA VAL A 63 0.44 -0.51 3.03
C VAL A 63 -0.21 0.73 2.43
N THR A 64 -0.11 0.91 1.12
CA THR A 64 -0.65 2.09 0.42
C THR A 64 -2.15 2.21 0.60
N VAL A 65 -2.88 1.10 0.52
CA VAL A 65 -4.33 1.06 0.72
C VAL A 65 -4.71 1.36 2.18
N LEU A 66 -4.04 0.74 3.15
CA LEU A 66 -4.30 0.98 4.58
C LEU A 66 -4.04 2.45 4.95
N LEU A 67 -2.91 3.01 4.51
CA LEU A 67 -2.53 4.39 4.80
C LEU A 67 -3.40 5.39 4.02
N GLY A 68 -3.57 5.18 2.72
CA GLY A 68 -4.34 6.06 1.83
C GLY A 68 -5.81 6.16 2.21
N THR A 69 -6.40 5.09 2.77
CA THR A 69 -7.76 5.15 3.31
C THR A 69 -7.81 5.66 4.76
N SER A 70 -6.68 5.65 5.48
CA SER A 70 -6.58 6.13 6.87
C SER A 70 -6.63 7.64 7.02
N LEU A 71 -6.00 8.32 6.08
CA LEU A 71 -5.84 9.77 6.08
C LEU A 71 -7.10 10.45 5.54
N LYS A 72 -7.51 11.54 6.19
CA LYS A 72 -8.67 12.34 5.75
C LYS A 72 -8.22 13.39 4.74
N PHE A 73 -8.15 13.03 3.47
CA PHE A 73 -7.82 13.95 2.38
C PHE A 73 -8.68 13.65 1.14
N GLU A 74 -8.73 14.61 0.21
CA GLU A 74 -9.21 14.38 -1.16
C GLU A 74 -8.03 14.60 -2.11
N GLY A 75 -7.68 13.57 -2.88
CA GLY A 75 -6.55 13.63 -3.79
C GLY A 75 -5.83 12.29 -3.92
N LYS A 76 -4.51 12.32 -3.87
CA LYS A 76 -3.63 11.20 -4.14
C LYS A 76 -2.61 10.98 -3.03
N PHE A 77 -2.57 9.77 -2.50
CA PHE A 77 -1.49 9.26 -1.66
C PHE A 77 -0.51 8.47 -2.52
N ILE A 78 0.78 8.75 -2.37
CA ILE A 78 1.86 8.14 -3.16
C ILE A 78 2.85 7.49 -2.20
N PHE A 79 2.97 6.19 -2.30
CA PHE A 79 4.04 5.39 -1.73
C PHE A 79 5.13 5.25 -2.79
N GLN A 80 6.36 5.67 -2.48
CA GLN A 80 7.48 5.52 -3.41
C GLN A 80 8.76 5.15 -2.66
N THR A 81 9.40 4.06 -3.07
CA THR A 81 10.76 3.74 -2.61
C THR A 81 11.80 4.18 -3.64
N ARG A 82 12.99 4.52 -3.14
CA ARG A 82 14.20 4.62 -3.94
C ARG A 82 15.33 3.99 -3.15
N THR A 83 15.86 2.89 -3.66
CA THR A 83 16.84 2.08 -2.94
C THR A 83 17.95 1.58 -3.86
N ASP A 84 18.99 0.98 -3.26
CA ASP A 84 20.13 0.41 -3.96
C ASP A 84 20.06 -1.12 -4.13
N GLY A 85 19.01 -1.77 -3.62
CA GLY A 85 18.77 -3.20 -3.75
C GLY A 85 18.42 -3.67 -5.17
N PRO A 86 18.20 -4.98 -5.37
CA PRO A 86 17.71 -5.55 -6.63
C PRO A 86 16.41 -4.93 -7.13
N VAL A 87 15.52 -4.51 -6.22
CA VAL A 87 14.31 -3.75 -6.52
C VAL A 87 14.56 -2.30 -6.16
N ASP A 88 14.93 -1.49 -7.14
CA ASP A 88 15.40 -0.11 -6.91
C ASP A 88 14.24 0.90 -6.71
N MET A 89 13.04 0.55 -7.19
CA MET A 89 11.87 1.43 -7.09
C MET A 89 10.57 0.63 -6.99
N LEU A 90 9.79 0.92 -5.96
CA LEU A 90 8.38 0.60 -5.84
C LEU A 90 7.59 1.89 -5.89
N VAL A 91 6.49 1.90 -6.63
CA VAL A 91 5.51 2.99 -6.61
C VAL A 91 4.13 2.40 -6.46
N ALA A 92 3.39 2.87 -5.47
CA ALA A 92 1.98 2.56 -5.31
C ALA A 92 1.20 3.85 -5.03
N ASP A 93 0.15 4.07 -5.81
CA ASP A 93 -0.67 5.26 -5.76
C ASP A 93 -2.07 4.88 -5.33
N PHE A 94 -2.57 5.52 -4.28
CA PHE A 94 -3.97 5.48 -3.90
C PHE A 94 -4.63 6.82 -4.18
N THR A 95 -5.61 6.84 -5.08
CA THR A 95 -6.41 8.03 -5.38
C THR A 95 -7.79 7.87 -4.77
N THR A 96 -8.17 8.83 -3.92
CA THR A 96 -9.47 8.82 -3.26
C THR A 96 -10.58 8.89 -4.32
N PRO A 97 -11.66 8.11 -4.17
CA PRO A 97 -12.02 7.35 -2.97
C PRO A 97 -11.51 5.90 -2.91
N HIS A 98 -10.98 5.34 -4.00
CA HIS A 98 -10.83 3.87 -4.11
C HIS A 98 -9.84 3.34 -5.17
N SER A 99 -9.20 4.22 -5.94
CA SER A 99 -8.36 3.78 -7.06
C SER A 99 -6.96 3.44 -6.54
N LEU A 100 -6.49 2.23 -6.85
CA LEU A 100 -5.13 1.78 -6.60
C LEU A 100 -4.44 1.49 -7.93
N ARG A 101 -3.16 1.83 -8.00
CA ARG A 101 -2.24 1.30 -9.01
C ARG A 101 -0.86 1.14 -8.40
N ALA A 102 -0.09 0.18 -8.89
CA ALA A 102 1.26 -0.01 -8.41
C ALA A 102 2.18 -0.51 -9.52
N TYR A 103 3.49 -0.33 -9.31
CA TYR A 103 4.54 -0.71 -10.23
C TYR A 103 5.83 -0.94 -9.44
N ALA A 104 6.60 -1.95 -9.86
CA ALA A 104 7.95 -2.21 -9.40
C ALA A 104 8.93 -2.15 -10.58
N ARG A 105 10.07 -1.50 -10.35
CA ARG A 105 11.26 -1.58 -11.20
C ARG A 105 12.33 -2.38 -10.47
N PHE A 106 12.96 -3.29 -11.20
CA PHE A 106 13.96 -4.19 -10.67
C PHE A 106 15.00 -4.55 -11.72
N ASP A 107 16.17 -4.99 -11.26
CA ASP A 107 17.24 -5.57 -12.08
C ASP A 107 17.11 -7.10 -12.06
N ALA A 108 16.79 -7.70 -13.21
CA ALA A 108 16.51 -9.13 -13.33
C ALA A 108 17.71 -9.99 -12.90
N ASP A 109 18.93 -9.65 -13.34
CA ASP A 109 20.13 -10.42 -13.02
C ASP A 109 20.42 -10.39 -11.51
N ARG A 110 20.22 -9.22 -10.88
CA ARG A 110 20.40 -9.07 -9.42
C ARG A 110 19.32 -9.81 -8.63
N VAL A 111 18.08 -9.80 -9.11
CA VAL A 111 16.98 -10.55 -8.47
C VAL A 111 17.22 -12.06 -8.58
N ASP A 112 17.65 -12.55 -9.74
CA ASP A 112 17.96 -13.97 -9.94
C ASP A 112 19.12 -14.40 -9.02
N ALA A 113 20.17 -13.60 -8.92
CA ALA A 113 21.27 -13.85 -7.99
C ALA A 113 20.81 -13.86 -6.51
N ALA A 114 19.88 -12.96 -6.14
CA ALA A 114 19.30 -12.93 -4.80
C ALA A 114 18.46 -14.19 -4.51
N ILE A 115 17.70 -14.67 -5.50
CA ILE A 115 16.95 -15.93 -5.41
C ILE A 115 17.88 -17.12 -5.21
N GLU A 116 18.97 -17.22 -5.99
CA GLU A 116 19.97 -18.28 -5.85
C GLU A 116 20.67 -18.25 -4.49
N ALA A 117 20.89 -17.06 -3.94
CA ALA A 117 21.48 -16.87 -2.62
C ALA A 117 20.48 -17.09 -1.46
N GLY A 118 19.18 -17.24 -1.75
CA GLY A 118 18.12 -17.32 -0.74
C GLY A 118 17.83 -15.99 -0.03
N MET A 119 18.26 -14.86 -0.59
CA MET A 119 18.08 -13.50 -0.07
C MET A 119 16.84 -12.85 -0.70
N THR A 120 15.67 -13.47 -0.48
CA THR A 120 14.40 -13.06 -1.10
C THR A 120 13.46 -12.33 -0.13
N ALA A 121 13.94 -11.95 1.05
CA ALA A 121 13.13 -11.17 1.99
C ALA A 121 12.90 -9.75 1.43
N PRO A 122 11.75 -9.10 1.73
CA PRO A 122 11.46 -7.73 1.30
C PRO A 122 12.62 -6.75 1.54
N GLU A 123 13.23 -6.80 2.72
CA GLU A 123 14.34 -5.96 3.15
C GLU A 123 15.66 -6.25 2.39
N ASP A 124 15.91 -7.49 1.96
CA ASP A 124 17.07 -7.85 1.14
C ASP A 124 16.92 -7.31 -0.29
N LEU A 125 15.71 -7.39 -0.83
CA LEU A 125 15.38 -6.93 -2.18
C LEU A 125 15.38 -5.40 -2.28
N LEU A 126 14.94 -4.73 -1.22
CA LEU A 126 15.00 -3.28 -1.13
C LEU A 126 16.42 -2.79 -0.84
N GLY A 127 17.17 -3.46 0.04
CA GLY A 127 18.49 -3.00 0.46
C GLY A 127 18.40 -1.72 1.31
N SER A 128 19.23 -0.72 0.99
CA SER A 128 19.27 0.56 1.68
C SER A 128 18.71 1.68 0.80
N GLY A 129 18.03 2.65 1.41
CA GLY A 129 17.47 3.80 0.70
C GLY A 129 16.41 4.52 1.50
N VAL A 130 15.39 5.00 0.81
CA VAL A 130 14.31 5.78 1.43
C VAL A 130 12.93 5.37 0.92
N LEU A 131 11.95 5.45 1.81
CA LEU A 131 10.52 5.43 1.51
C LEU A 131 9.98 6.86 1.63
N ALA A 132 9.47 7.40 0.53
CA ALA A 132 8.74 8.66 0.50
C ALA A 132 7.23 8.38 0.47
N LEU A 133 6.51 8.95 1.43
CA LEU A 133 5.05 8.93 1.50
C LEU A 133 4.53 10.35 1.25
N THR A 134 3.84 10.54 0.14
CA THR A 134 3.43 11.88 -0.33
C THR A 134 1.92 11.99 -0.41
N ILE A 135 1.36 13.06 0.15
CA ILE A 135 -0.05 13.43 0.05
C ILE A 135 -0.15 14.64 -0.89
N ASP A 136 -0.84 14.46 -2.02
CA ASP A 136 -1.12 15.49 -3.01
C ASP A 136 -2.64 15.74 -3.08
N GLN A 137 -3.09 16.92 -2.66
CA GLN A 137 -4.50 17.32 -2.65
C GLN A 137 -4.85 18.25 -3.84
N GLY A 138 -4.01 18.30 -4.87
CA GLY A 138 -4.24 19.06 -6.10
C GLY A 138 -3.50 20.41 -6.17
N GLU A 139 -3.71 21.11 -7.30
CA GLU A 139 -2.88 22.25 -7.76
C GLU A 139 -2.80 23.46 -6.81
N HIS A 140 -3.76 23.59 -5.89
CA HIS A 140 -3.82 24.71 -4.94
C HIS A 140 -3.38 24.32 -3.52
N THR A 141 -2.82 23.12 -3.36
CA THR A 141 -2.38 22.60 -2.07
C THR A 141 -0.89 22.33 -2.08
N GLN A 142 -0.24 22.53 -0.92
CA GLN A 142 1.15 22.11 -0.77
C GLN A 142 1.18 20.60 -0.60
N ARG A 143 2.06 19.95 -1.37
CA ARG A 143 2.33 18.52 -1.20
C ARG A 143 3.00 18.31 0.14
N TYR A 144 2.42 17.43 0.94
CA TYR A 144 3.06 16.95 2.16
C TYR A 144 3.84 15.68 1.85
N GLN A 145 5.09 15.60 2.29
CA GLN A 145 5.93 14.43 2.05
C GLN A 145 6.67 14.06 3.35
N GLY A 146 6.43 12.84 3.83
CA GLY A 146 7.25 12.21 4.88
C GLY A 146 8.24 11.25 4.25
N ILE A 147 9.47 11.23 4.76
CA ILE A 147 10.54 10.36 4.29
C ILE A 147 10.99 9.48 5.45
N VAL A 148 11.05 8.18 5.23
CA VAL A 148 11.54 7.18 6.17
C VAL A 148 12.77 6.50 5.58
N GLU A 149 13.80 6.32 6.39
CA GLU A 149 14.99 5.55 5.99
C GLU A 149 14.64 4.06 5.90
N LEU A 150 15.02 3.43 4.80
CA LEU A 150 14.97 1.99 4.62
C LEU A 150 16.38 1.45 4.78
N ASN A 151 16.64 0.68 5.82
CA ASN A 151 17.95 0.06 6.04
C ASN A 151 17.77 -1.29 6.75
N GLY A 152 17.50 -2.33 5.97
CA GLY A 152 17.26 -3.67 6.50
C GLY A 152 16.01 -3.78 7.37
N ILE A 153 15.04 -2.87 7.19
CA ILE A 153 13.76 -2.88 7.90
C ILE A 153 12.64 -3.30 6.96
N THR A 154 11.60 -3.91 7.53
CA THR A 154 10.39 -4.31 6.80
C THR A 154 9.51 -3.11 6.45
N LEU A 155 8.59 -3.29 5.49
CA LEU A 155 7.60 -2.26 5.17
C LEU A 155 6.63 -1.97 6.33
N GLU A 156 6.37 -2.95 7.20
CA GLU A 156 5.62 -2.75 8.45
C GLU A 156 6.34 -1.76 9.37
N GLU A 157 7.64 -1.97 9.58
CA GLU A 157 8.48 -1.10 10.42
C GLU A 157 8.60 0.30 9.84
N ALA A 158 8.74 0.41 8.52
CA ALA A 158 8.78 1.69 7.82
C ALA A 158 7.44 2.45 7.98
N ALA A 159 6.30 1.76 7.84
CA ALA A 159 4.98 2.36 8.07
C ALA A 159 4.79 2.81 9.52
N ARG A 160 5.22 2.00 10.51
CA ARG A 160 5.20 2.39 11.93
C ARG A 160 6.09 3.59 12.20
N ALA A 161 7.28 3.63 11.60
CA ALA A 161 8.22 4.75 11.74
C ALA A 161 7.65 6.06 11.17
N TYR A 162 6.99 6.00 10.02
CA TYR A 162 6.29 7.15 9.44
C TYR A 162 5.25 7.72 10.41
N PHE A 163 4.31 6.91 10.91
CA PHE A 163 3.27 7.44 11.81
C PHE A 163 3.84 7.96 13.13
N ARG A 164 4.89 7.33 13.65
CA ARG A 164 5.58 7.81 14.85
C ARG A 164 6.20 9.20 14.64
N GLN A 165 6.86 9.44 13.51
CA GLN A 165 7.56 10.71 13.24
C GLN A 165 6.64 11.81 12.70
N SER A 166 5.78 11.47 11.75
CA SER A 166 4.95 12.45 11.01
C SER A 166 3.65 12.79 11.75
N GLU A 167 2.99 11.82 12.37
CA GLU A 167 1.65 11.98 12.95
C GLU A 167 1.65 11.91 14.49
N GLN A 168 2.72 11.39 15.09
CA GLN A 168 2.82 11.13 16.54
C GLN A 168 1.70 10.24 17.09
N ILE A 169 1.14 9.37 16.24
CA ILE A 169 0.08 8.42 16.61
C ILE A 169 0.70 7.03 16.77
N PRO A 170 0.63 6.40 17.97
CA PRO A 170 1.00 5.01 18.14
C PRO A 170 0.21 4.15 17.16
N THR A 171 0.94 3.48 16.26
CA THR A 171 0.38 2.73 15.15
C THR A 171 1.05 1.38 15.08
N GLU A 172 0.25 0.34 14.95
CA GLU A 172 0.70 -1.03 14.71
C GLU A 172 0.21 -1.46 13.33
N VAL A 173 1.09 -2.13 12.58
CA VAL A 173 0.82 -2.59 11.22
C VAL A 173 1.21 -4.06 11.13
N LYS A 174 0.29 -4.87 10.61
CA LYS A 174 0.53 -6.26 10.24
C LYS A 174 0.20 -6.47 8.78
N LEU A 175 1.06 -7.19 8.07
CA LEU A 175 0.96 -7.51 6.66
C LEU A 175 1.22 -8.99 6.48
N SER A 176 0.59 -9.58 5.48
CA SER A 176 0.97 -10.91 5.00
C SER A 176 0.62 -11.02 3.54
N VAL A 177 1.47 -11.71 2.78
CA VAL A 177 1.28 -11.98 1.36
C VAL A 177 1.60 -13.43 1.10
N ALA A 178 0.74 -14.09 0.32
CA ALA A 178 1.02 -15.42 -0.19
C ALA A 178 0.36 -15.64 -1.55
N LYS A 179 0.84 -16.68 -2.22
CA LYS A 179 0.26 -17.22 -3.43
C LYS A 179 -0.53 -18.47 -3.07
N LEU A 180 -1.84 -18.45 -3.32
CA LEU A 180 -2.73 -19.57 -3.12
C LEU A 180 -2.87 -20.37 -4.41
N VAL A 181 -2.79 -21.69 -4.30
CA VAL A 181 -3.06 -22.61 -5.41
C VAL A 181 -4.44 -23.22 -5.20
N LEU A 182 -5.41 -22.79 -6.02
CA LEU A 182 -6.80 -23.23 -5.92
C LEU A 182 -7.15 -24.17 -7.08
N PRO A 183 -7.95 -25.23 -6.86
CA PRO A 183 -8.48 -26.03 -7.95
C PRO A 183 -9.37 -25.18 -8.88
N ALA A 184 -9.11 -25.21 -10.18
CA ALA A 184 -9.94 -24.55 -11.19
C ALA A 184 -10.25 -25.49 -12.37
N GLU A 185 -11.28 -25.14 -13.16
CA GLU A 185 -11.54 -25.81 -14.43
C GLU A 185 -10.37 -25.57 -15.39
N GLY A 186 -9.63 -26.64 -15.72
CA GLY A 186 -8.41 -26.57 -16.53
C GLY A 186 -7.09 -26.79 -15.77
N GLY A 187 -7.16 -27.00 -14.44
CA GLY A 187 -5.99 -27.29 -13.59
C GLY A 187 -5.93 -26.39 -12.36
N PRO A 188 -4.99 -26.63 -11.44
CA PRO A 188 -4.74 -25.70 -10.34
C PRO A 188 -4.37 -24.32 -10.90
N ARG A 189 -5.01 -23.28 -10.38
CA ARG A 189 -4.73 -21.89 -10.72
C ARG A 189 -4.14 -21.17 -9.52
N GLU A 190 -3.13 -20.38 -9.79
CA GLU A 190 -2.45 -19.58 -8.79
C GLU A 190 -3.11 -18.21 -8.67
N HIS A 191 -3.28 -17.75 -7.43
CA HIS A 191 -3.90 -16.48 -7.09
C HIS A 191 -3.11 -15.80 -5.99
N TRP A 192 -2.84 -14.51 -6.14
CA TRP A 192 -2.24 -13.70 -5.10
C TRP A 192 -3.26 -13.31 -4.04
N ARG A 193 -2.81 -13.37 -2.78
CA ARG A 193 -3.54 -12.89 -1.62
C ARG A 193 -2.61 -12.04 -0.79
N ALA A 194 -3.09 -10.88 -0.37
CA ALA A 194 -2.44 -10.09 0.64
C ALA A 194 -3.44 -9.60 1.66
N GLY A 195 -3.08 -9.63 2.93
CA GLY A 195 -3.89 -9.11 4.01
C GLY A 195 -3.11 -8.09 4.81
N GLY A 196 -3.83 -7.17 5.43
CA GLY A 196 -3.22 -6.29 6.41
C GLY A 196 -4.19 -5.74 7.43
N LEU A 197 -3.61 -5.30 8.54
CA LEU A 197 -4.29 -4.62 9.63
C LEU A 197 -3.43 -3.44 10.06
N LEU A 198 -4.06 -2.27 10.15
CA LEU A 198 -3.50 -1.06 10.73
C LEU A 198 -4.37 -0.68 11.93
N ALA A 199 -3.76 -0.53 13.09
CA ALA A 199 -4.43 -0.12 14.31
C ALA A 199 -3.72 1.09 14.93
N GLN A 200 -4.49 2.10 15.31
CA GLN A 200 -4.03 3.38 15.82
C GLN A 200 -4.67 3.68 17.16
N PHE A 201 -3.85 4.11 18.12
CA PHE A 201 -4.32 4.50 19.44
C PHE A 201 -4.68 5.99 19.46
N LEU A 202 -5.94 6.29 19.76
CA LEU A 202 -6.52 7.63 19.74
C LEU A 202 -7.32 7.87 21.03
N PRO A 203 -6.64 8.13 22.17
CA PRO A 203 -7.31 8.28 23.46
C PRO A 203 -8.27 9.48 23.48
N ASP A 204 -9.52 9.25 23.88
CA ASP A 204 -10.52 10.32 23.95
C ASP A 204 -10.36 11.21 25.21
N SER A 205 -9.73 10.72 26.27
CA SER A 205 -9.59 11.49 27.52
C SER A 205 -8.36 12.42 27.53
N PRO A 206 -8.49 13.71 27.91
CA PRO A 206 -7.37 14.65 28.04
C PRO A 206 -6.22 14.15 28.94
N GLU A 207 -6.54 13.32 29.94
CA GLU A 207 -5.56 12.75 30.87
C GLU A 207 -4.66 11.70 30.23
N ARG A 208 -5.18 10.98 29.22
CA ARG A 208 -4.43 10.04 28.37
C ARG A 208 -3.89 10.70 27.09
N ARG A 209 -4.36 11.93 26.79
CA ARG A 209 -3.83 12.83 25.75
C ARG A 209 -2.77 13.81 26.24
N ARG A 210 -2.37 13.80 27.53
CA ARG A 210 -1.69 14.96 28.16
C ARG A 210 -0.48 15.45 27.35
N VAL A 211 -0.55 16.75 27.03
CA VAL A 211 0.55 17.61 26.60
C VAL A 211 1.51 17.80 27.78
N ALA A 212 2.81 17.82 27.53
CA ALA A 212 3.83 18.07 28.54
C ALA A 212 3.52 19.35 29.36
N ASP A 213 3.41 19.24 30.68
CA ASP A 213 3.09 20.35 31.60
C ASP A 213 4.24 21.38 31.79
N ILE A 214 5.31 21.33 30.97
CA ILE A 214 6.54 22.10 31.22
C ILE A 214 7.03 22.76 29.93
N HIS A 215 7.18 24.08 29.93
CA HIS A 215 7.92 24.80 28.89
C HIS A 215 9.38 24.31 28.92
N GLY A 216 9.82 23.65 27.86
CA GLY A 216 11.21 23.25 27.67
C GLY A 216 12.09 24.50 27.65
N GLY A 217 12.94 24.63 28.67
CA GLY A 217 14.12 25.49 28.57
C GLY A 217 15.08 24.91 27.52
N ASP A 218 15.87 25.80 26.92
CA ASP A 218 16.77 25.52 25.80
C ASP A 218 17.71 24.32 26.10
N GLY A 219 17.35 23.13 25.61
CA GLY A 219 18.25 21.97 25.64
C GLY A 219 17.64 20.58 25.85
N ASP A 220 16.33 20.37 25.77
CA ASP A 220 15.72 19.04 25.95
C ASP A 220 14.98 18.57 24.69
N GLU A 221 15.64 17.70 23.90
CA GLU A 221 15.05 16.93 22.80
C GLU A 221 14.22 15.76 23.37
N ARG A 222 13.21 16.04 24.19
CA ARG A 222 12.30 15.00 24.68
C ARG A 222 11.14 14.85 23.72
N ASP A 223 11.21 13.77 22.93
CA ASP A 223 10.16 13.21 22.11
C ASP A 223 8.79 13.31 22.79
N ILE A 224 7.84 13.94 22.09
CA ILE A 224 6.42 13.92 22.46
C ILE A 224 5.91 12.50 22.16
N ALA A 225 6.18 11.55 23.05
CA ALA A 225 5.70 10.19 22.95
C ALA A 225 4.46 10.02 23.85
N VAL A 226 3.35 9.55 23.26
CA VAL A 226 2.32 8.84 24.03
C VAL A 226 3.04 7.76 24.83
N HIS A 227 2.83 7.70 26.15
CA HIS A 227 3.56 6.76 27.00
C HIS A 227 3.37 5.34 26.43
N PRO A 228 4.47 4.60 26.19
CA PRO A 228 4.40 3.17 25.84
C PRO A 228 3.63 2.32 26.86
N ASP A 229 3.31 2.87 28.03
CA ASP A 229 2.75 2.18 29.20
C ASP A 229 1.22 2.31 29.35
N ASP A 230 0.48 2.80 28.35
CA ASP A 230 -0.99 2.70 28.40
C ASP A 230 -1.39 1.22 28.28
N ASN A 231 -2.04 0.70 29.33
CA ASN A 231 -2.46 -0.70 29.39
C ASN A 231 -3.33 -1.09 28.19
N SER A 232 -4.14 -0.18 27.67
CA SER A 232 -5.04 -0.43 26.53
C SER A 232 -4.25 -0.60 25.23
N TRP A 233 -3.17 0.16 25.06
CA TRP A 233 -2.25 0.00 23.93
C TRP A 233 -1.44 -1.29 24.05
N GLN A 234 -0.93 -1.62 25.24
CA GLN A 234 -0.21 -2.88 25.47
C GLN A 234 -1.11 -4.10 25.25
N GLU A 235 -2.37 -4.02 25.67
CA GLU A 235 -3.38 -5.06 25.42
C GLU A 235 -3.68 -5.20 23.92
N LEU A 236 -3.85 -4.09 23.19
CA LEU A 236 -3.97 -4.13 21.74
C LEU A 236 -2.77 -4.82 21.10
N LEU A 237 -1.54 -4.43 21.46
CA LEU A 237 -0.33 -5.03 20.91
C LEU A 237 -0.24 -6.53 21.21
N ALA A 238 -0.66 -6.95 22.41
CA ALA A 238 -0.73 -8.36 22.78
C ALA A 238 -1.73 -9.12 21.89
N LEU A 239 -2.93 -8.56 21.67
CA LEU A 239 -3.96 -9.17 20.82
C LEU A 239 -3.53 -9.21 19.35
N VAL A 240 -3.09 -8.09 18.79
CA VAL A 240 -2.62 -7.97 17.40
C VAL A 240 -1.38 -8.84 17.16
N GLY A 241 -0.54 -9.02 18.18
CA GLY A 241 0.61 -9.92 18.15
C GLY A 241 0.24 -11.40 17.99
N THR A 242 -1.00 -11.80 18.28
CA THR A 242 -1.48 -13.18 18.09
C THR A 242 -1.94 -13.49 16.67
N ILE A 243 -2.05 -12.49 15.79
CA ILE A 243 -2.47 -12.68 14.40
C ILE A 243 -1.46 -13.57 13.68
N GLU A 244 -1.90 -14.73 13.22
CA GLU A 244 -1.07 -15.57 12.37
C GLU A 244 -1.03 -15.01 10.94
N PRO A 245 0.11 -15.06 10.23
CA PRO A 245 0.21 -14.56 8.86
C PRO A 245 -0.82 -15.20 7.92
N THR A 246 -1.21 -16.45 8.17
CA THR A 246 -2.24 -17.17 7.42
C THR A 246 -3.63 -16.61 7.63
N GLU A 247 -3.99 -16.11 8.81
CA GLU A 247 -5.32 -15.55 9.07
C GLU A 247 -5.56 -14.26 8.28
N LEU A 248 -4.51 -13.49 7.98
CA LEU A 248 -4.62 -12.27 7.17
C LEU A 248 -4.96 -12.57 5.71
N ILE A 249 -4.58 -13.73 5.19
CA ILE A 249 -4.72 -14.08 3.77
C ILE A 249 -5.76 -15.18 3.51
N ASP A 250 -6.29 -15.81 4.56
CA ASP A 250 -7.21 -16.94 4.45
C ASP A 250 -8.59 -16.46 3.96
N PRO A 251 -9.08 -16.92 2.80
CA PRO A 251 -10.40 -16.56 2.28
C PRO A 251 -11.57 -16.98 3.19
N THR A 252 -11.36 -17.93 4.10
CA THR A 252 -12.35 -18.41 5.06
C THR A 252 -12.37 -17.59 6.35
N VAL A 253 -11.33 -16.79 6.57
CA VAL A 253 -11.19 -15.83 7.67
C VAL A 253 -11.30 -14.42 7.09
N GLY A 254 -12.53 -14.04 6.73
CA GLY A 254 -12.81 -12.68 6.28
C GLY A 254 -12.45 -11.64 7.34
N THR A 255 -12.16 -10.43 6.89
CA THR A 255 -11.75 -9.27 7.68
C THR A 255 -12.56 -9.07 8.98
N GLU A 256 -13.89 -9.12 8.92
CA GLU A 256 -14.75 -8.92 10.10
C GLU A 256 -14.68 -10.08 11.09
N ARG A 257 -14.46 -11.31 10.59
CA ARG A 257 -14.27 -12.49 11.44
C ARG A 257 -12.92 -12.41 12.16
N LEU A 258 -11.87 -11.95 11.49
CA LEU A 258 -10.57 -11.70 12.12
C LEU A 258 -10.72 -10.67 13.25
N LEU A 259 -11.39 -9.55 12.98
CA LEU A 259 -11.65 -8.51 13.99
C LEU A 259 -12.47 -9.04 15.16
N TYR A 260 -13.49 -9.85 14.91
CA TYR A 260 -14.26 -10.49 15.97
C TYR A 260 -13.39 -11.44 16.80
N ARG A 261 -12.57 -12.29 16.18
CA ARG A 261 -11.65 -13.19 16.91
C ARG A 261 -10.74 -12.41 17.85
N LEU A 262 -10.17 -11.30 17.37
CA LEU A 262 -9.26 -10.46 18.15
C LEU A 262 -9.94 -9.69 19.29
N PHE A 263 -11.14 -9.15 19.03
CA PHE A 263 -11.73 -8.12 19.89
C PHE A 263 -13.13 -8.45 20.40
N HIS A 264 -13.57 -9.71 20.36
CA HIS A 264 -14.90 -10.12 20.82
C HIS A 264 -15.17 -9.74 22.29
N GLU A 265 -14.17 -9.79 23.17
CA GLU A 265 -14.32 -9.40 24.58
C GLU A 265 -14.49 -7.88 24.77
N HIS A 266 -13.94 -7.09 23.84
CA HIS A 266 -13.94 -5.62 23.90
C HIS A 266 -15.09 -4.98 23.13
N GLY A 267 -15.80 -5.74 22.28
CA GLY A 267 -16.90 -5.21 21.47
C GLY A 267 -16.43 -4.34 20.31
N VAL A 268 -15.82 -4.97 19.30
CA VAL A 268 -15.44 -4.28 18.06
C VAL A 268 -16.66 -3.80 17.27
N VAL A 269 -16.60 -2.54 16.82
CA VAL A 269 -17.54 -1.95 15.87
C VAL A 269 -16.89 -1.93 14.50
N VAL A 270 -17.56 -2.51 13.51
CA VAL A 270 -17.11 -2.56 12.12
C VAL A 270 -17.98 -1.64 11.28
N TYR A 271 -17.36 -0.86 10.41
CA TYR A 271 -18.04 0.07 9.50
C TYR A 271 -18.10 -0.47 8.07
N ASP A 272 -18.90 0.17 7.22
CA ASP A 272 -19.00 -0.20 5.81
C ASP A 272 -17.64 -0.11 5.11
N GLY A 273 -17.32 -1.16 4.38
CA GLY A 273 -16.06 -1.26 3.64
C GLY A 273 -16.05 -0.41 2.37
N VAL A 274 -14.88 0.07 1.99
CA VAL A 274 -14.64 0.76 0.71
C VAL A 274 -13.97 -0.22 -0.24
N ARG A 275 -14.65 -0.54 -1.35
CA ARG A 275 -14.09 -1.37 -2.41
C ARG A 275 -12.97 -0.63 -3.12
N VAL A 276 -11.79 -1.24 -3.18
CA VAL A 276 -10.61 -0.77 -3.92
C VAL A 276 -10.62 -1.37 -5.32
N VAL A 277 -10.21 -0.57 -6.31
CA VAL A 277 -10.23 -0.96 -7.73
C VAL A 277 -8.93 -0.60 -8.43
N ASP A 278 -8.53 -1.41 -9.41
CA ASP A 278 -7.40 -1.13 -10.29
C ASP A 278 -7.81 -0.10 -11.34
N GLU A 279 -7.38 1.14 -11.15
CA GLU A 279 -7.69 2.21 -12.09
C GLU A 279 -6.44 3.05 -12.39
N CYS A 280 -5.96 2.96 -13.63
CA CYS A 280 -4.86 3.80 -14.10
C CYS A 280 -5.38 5.09 -14.74
N SER A 281 -4.79 6.22 -14.34
CA SER A 281 -5.14 7.55 -14.87
C SER A 281 -4.45 7.90 -16.21
N CYS A 282 -3.81 6.95 -16.89
CA CYS A 282 -3.12 7.19 -18.15
C CYS A 282 -4.11 7.46 -19.29
N SER A 283 -3.76 8.41 -20.15
CA SER A 283 -4.53 8.72 -21.35
C SER A 283 -3.58 9.05 -22.50
N GLY A 284 -4.05 8.86 -23.74
CA GLY A 284 -3.26 9.22 -24.92
C GLY A 284 -2.88 10.71 -24.91
N GLN A 285 -3.76 11.57 -24.39
CA GLN A 285 -3.47 13.00 -24.23
C GLN A 285 -2.34 13.28 -23.23
N LYS A 286 -2.31 12.58 -22.08
CA LYS A 286 -1.24 12.76 -21.09
C LYS A 286 0.11 12.31 -21.64
N ILE A 287 0.14 11.16 -22.32
CA ILE A 287 1.37 10.64 -22.92
C ILE A 287 1.83 11.53 -24.07
N LYS A 288 0.90 11.99 -24.92
CA LYS A 288 1.17 12.99 -25.94
C LYS A 288 1.77 14.27 -25.36
N GLY A 289 1.24 14.76 -24.25
CA GLY A 289 1.80 15.93 -23.56
C GLY A 289 3.22 15.73 -23.04
N ILE A 290 3.58 14.51 -22.62
CA ILE A 290 4.96 14.15 -22.25
C ILE A 290 5.87 14.16 -23.49
N LEU A 291 5.44 13.51 -24.58
CA LEU A 291 6.19 13.46 -25.84
C LEU A 291 6.39 14.86 -26.46
N GLN A 292 5.45 15.79 -26.27
CA GLN A 292 5.61 17.18 -26.72
C GLN A 292 6.74 17.93 -26.00
N GLY A 293 7.20 17.44 -24.85
CA GLY A 293 8.34 18.01 -24.13
C GLY A 293 9.71 17.53 -24.65
N PHE A 294 9.74 16.53 -25.53
CA PHE A 294 10.97 15.94 -26.04
C PHE A 294 11.53 16.76 -27.21
N THR A 295 12.84 16.68 -27.40
CA THR A 295 13.53 17.26 -28.54
C THR A 295 13.22 16.48 -29.82
N ALA A 296 13.42 17.11 -30.98
CA ALA A 296 13.20 16.45 -32.27
C ALA A 296 14.12 15.23 -32.48
N GLU A 297 15.32 15.24 -31.88
CA GLU A 297 16.27 14.11 -31.92
C GLU A 297 15.73 12.94 -31.09
N GLU A 298 15.29 13.17 -29.85
CA GLU A 298 14.66 12.15 -28.99
C GLU A 298 13.40 11.54 -29.61
N ILE A 299 12.57 12.36 -30.27
CA ILE A 299 11.39 11.87 -30.99
C ILE A 299 11.78 10.98 -32.16
N THR A 300 12.82 11.34 -32.92
CA THR A 300 13.30 10.55 -34.07
C THR A 300 13.90 9.22 -33.61
N ASP A 301 14.67 9.24 -32.53
CA ASP A 301 15.29 8.04 -31.94
C ASP A 301 14.24 7.10 -31.31
N SER A 302 13.08 7.62 -30.93
CA SER A 302 11.95 6.84 -30.39
C SER A 302 11.05 6.21 -31.46
N VAL A 303 11.32 6.43 -32.76
CA VAL A 303 10.50 5.87 -33.84
C VAL A 303 10.93 4.43 -34.15
N GLU A 304 10.01 3.48 -33.99
CA GLU A 304 10.19 2.09 -34.37
C GLU A 304 9.09 1.68 -35.36
N ASP A 305 9.45 1.05 -36.48
CA ASP A 305 8.50 0.66 -37.54
C ASP A 305 7.61 1.80 -38.08
N GLY A 306 8.07 3.06 -37.96
CA GLY A 306 7.33 4.25 -38.42
C GLY A 306 6.28 4.78 -37.43
N VAL A 307 6.21 4.23 -36.21
CA VAL A 307 5.32 4.69 -35.14
C VAL A 307 6.10 4.88 -33.84
N ILE A 308 5.61 5.74 -32.95
CA ILE A 308 6.13 5.84 -31.58
C ILE A 308 5.21 4.99 -30.70
N ARG A 309 5.76 3.91 -30.12
CA ARG A 309 5.03 3.05 -29.18
C ARG A 309 5.45 3.36 -27.75
N VAL A 310 4.49 3.78 -26.93
CA VAL A 310 4.72 4.01 -25.50
C VAL A 310 3.81 3.08 -24.69
N ALA A 311 4.41 2.24 -23.86
CA ALA A 311 3.68 1.46 -22.88
C ALA A 311 3.60 2.24 -21.55
N CYS A 312 2.42 2.27 -20.93
CA CYS A 312 2.30 2.82 -19.58
C CYS A 312 2.87 1.83 -18.56
N GLU A 313 3.90 2.22 -17.82
CA GLU A 313 4.55 1.39 -16.77
C GLU A 313 3.57 0.83 -15.73
N PHE A 314 2.47 1.53 -15.41
CA PHE A 314 1.51 1.06 -14.40
C PHE A 314 0.53 -0.01 -14.91
N CYS A 315 -0.01 0.19 -16.12
CA CYS A 315 -1.12 -0.64 -16.62
C CYS A 315 -0.78 -1.46 -17.87
N SER A 316 0.46 -1.34 -18.36
CA SER A 316 0.98 -1.98 -19.57
C SER A 316 0.17 -1.71 -20.84
N LYS A 317 -0.74 -0.73 -20.83
CA LYS A 317 -1.48 -0.30 -22.03
C LYS A 317 -0.52 0.39 -22.98
N SER A 318 -0.47 -0.09 -24.23
CA SER A 318 0.29 0.55 -25.29
C SER A 318 -0.51 1.68 -25.94
N TYR A 319 0.22 2.73 -26.30
CA TYR A 319 -0.27 3.86 -27.07
C TYR A 319 0.64 4.02 -28.27
N GLU A 320 0.03 4.15 -29.45
CA GLU A 320 0.76 4.39 -30.69
C GLU A 320 0.47 5.82 -31.15
N PHE A 321 1.53 6.52 -31.56
CA PHE A 321 1.43 7.87 -32.10
C PHE A 321 2.18 7.98 -33.42
N ASP A 322 1.67 8.83 -34.31
CA ASP A 322 2.36 9.18 -35.55
C ASP A 322 3.47 10.22 -35.24
N PRO A 323 4.74 9.97 -35.59
CA PRO A 323 5.84 10.93 -35.41
C PRO A 323 5.54 12.30 -36.03
N ALA A 324 4.75 12.36 -37.11
CA ALA A 324 4.36 13.61 -37.76
C ALA A 324 3.55 14.55 -36.84
N GLU A 325 2.93 14.02 -35.78
CA GLU A 325 2.20 14.83 -34.79
C GLU A 325 3.11 15.67 -33.88
N PHE A 326 4.42 15.38 -33.86
CA PHE A 326 5.41 16.01 -32.97
C PHE A 326 6.53 16.72 -33.74
N ALA A 327 6.54 16.63 -35.07
CA ALA A 327 7.47 17.37 -35.90
C ALA A 327 7.26 18.88 -35.72
N PRO A 328 8.33 19.69 -35.64
CA PRO A 328 8.19 21.13 -35.58
C PRO A 328 7.42 21.62 -36.81
N VAL A 329 6.34 22.40 -36.57
CA VAL A 329 5.61 23.08 -37.63
C VAL A 329 6.63 23.97 -38.37
N GLN A 330 6.85 23.66 -39.65
CA GLN A 330 7.71 24.44 -40.54
C GLN A 330 7.19 25.87 -40.72
#